data_AF-A0A7I8DFF5-F1
#
_entry.id   AF-A0A7I8DFF5-F1
#
_cell.length_a   1.000
_cell.length_b   1.000
_cell.length_c   1.000
_cell.angle_alpha   90.00
_cell.angle_beta   90.00
_cell.angle_gamma   90.00
#
_symmetry.space_group_name_H-M   'P 1'
#
loop_
_entity.id
_entity.type
_entity.pdbx_description
1 polymer ?
#
loop_
_entity_poly.entity_id
_entity_poly.type
_entity_poly.pdbx_seq_one_letter_code
_entity_poly.pdbx_strand_id
1 'polypeptide(L)'
;MDRKYEVGLPFIGCTVDVVFDPADISELTIEYEGHAPWTVRELVIGERAGKRPPLPEHLGPQPADTSRLLAAAEERSRVRKTQQAPAVAYRRVSKEDGHV
;
A
#
# COMPACT_ATOMS: atom_id res chain seq x y z
N MET A 1 -10.54 31.50 17.75
CA MET A 1 -9.34 31.73 16.91
C MET A 1 -8.62 30.41 16.98
N ASP A 2 -8.82 29.59 15.95
CA ASP A 2 -8.49 28.17 16.05
C ASP A 2 -7.10 27.98 15.47
N ARG A 3 -6.10 27.92 16.35
CA ARG A 3 -4.71 27.64 15.95
C ARG A 3 -4.59 26.16 15.58
N LYS A 4 -3.86 25.90 14.51
CA LYS A 4 -3.63 24.53 14.01
C LYS A 4 -2.14 24.23 14.11
N TYR A 5 -1.82 23.01 14.47
CA TYR A 5 -0.44 22.52 14.60
C TYR A 5 -0.32 21.23 13.81
N GLU A 6 0.82 21.02 13.15
CA GLU A 6 1.08 19.81 12.37
C GLU A 6 1.98 18.87 13.15
N VAL A 7 1.44 17.69 13.48
CA VAL A 7 2.11 16.65 14.28
C VAL A 7 2.79 15.61 13.40
N GLY A 8 2.35 15.49 12.14
CA GLY A 8 2.91 14.62 11.11
C GLY A 8 1.96 13.50 10.68
N LEU A 9 2.20 12.97 9.48
CA LEU A 9 1.40 11.89 8.88
C LEU A 9 1.32 10.57 9.69
N PRO A 10 2.38 10.14 10.42
CA PRO A 10 2.32 8.87 11.17
C PRO A 10 1.28 8.85 12.29
N PHE A 11 0.82 10.01 12.76
CA PHE A 11 -0.10 10.14 13.89
C PHE A 11 -1.55 10.41 13.44
N ILE A 12 -1.86 10.19 12.17
CA ILE A 12 -3.24 10.32 11.66
C ILE A 12 -4.13 9.31 12.38
N GLY A 13 -5.17 9.82 13.06
CA GLY A 13 -6.10 8.99 13.83
C GLY A 13 -5.62 8.63 15.25
N CYS A 14 -4.42 9.08 15.65
CA CYS A 14 -3.92 8.94 17.01
C CYS A 14 -4.35 10.12 17.88
N THR A 15 -4.57 9.87 19.17
CA THR A 15 -4.64 10.93 20.19
C THR A 15 -3.25 11.09 20.81
N VAL A 16 -2.77 12.32 20.90
CA VAL A 16 -1.43 12.66 21.41
C VAL A 16 -1.55 13.56 22.63
N ASP A 17 -0.55 13.53 23.49
CA ASP A 17 -0.44 14.45 24.62
C ASP A 17 0.30 15.72 24.19
N VAL A 18 -0.23 16.88 24.60
CA VAL A 18 0.28 18.19 24.20
C VAL A 18 0.76 18.93 25.45
N VAL A 19 2.07 19.17 25.52
CA VAL A 19 2.71 19.96 26.56
C VAL A 19 3.07 21.33 25.99
N PHE A 20 2.63 22.40 26.65
CA PHE A 20 2.86 23.77 26.20
C PHE A 20 3.02 24.74 27.36
N ASP A 21 3.72 25.86 27.11
CA ASP A 21 3.80 26.99 28.03
C ASP A 21 2.62 27.95 27.74
N PRO A 22 1.75 28.25 28.72
CA PRO A 22 0.67 29.22 28.52
C PRO A 22 1.15 30.63 28.14
N ALA A 23 2.39 31.00 28.50
CA ALA A 23 2.99 32.27 28.14
C ALA A 23 3.52 32.30 26.69
N ASP A 24 3.90 31.14 26.14
CA ASP A 24 4.40 31.00 24.78
C ASP A 24 3.87 29.73 24.10
N ILE A 25 2.93 29.92 23.18
CA ILE A 25 2.30 28.87 22.38
C ILE A 25 2.84 28.79 20.94
N SER A 26 4.00 29.40 20.69
CA SER A 26 4.67 29.33 19.38
C SER A 26 5.22 27.94 19.09
N GLU A 27 5.71 27.25 20.11
CA GLU A 27 6.19 25.87 20.07
C GLU A 27 5.43 25.00 21.07
N LEU A 28 4.95 23.85 20.60
CA LEU A 28 4.32 22.84 21.46
C LEU A 28 5.18 21.59 21.45
N THR A 29 5.26 20.91 22.59
CA THR A 29 5.89 19.59 22.68
C THR A 29 4.82 18.53 22.61
N ILE A 30 4.97 17.59 21.68
CA ILE A 30 4.07 16.46 21.50
C ILE A 30 4.71 15.21 22.07
N GLU A 31 3.92 14.45 22.82
CA GLU A 31 4.31 13.17 23.38
C GLU A 31 3.34 12.08 22.90
N TYR A 32 3.89 10.91 22.60
CA TYR A 32 3.13 9.73 22.21
C TYR A 32 3.87 8.47 22.68
N GLU A 33 3.13 7.46 23.13
CA GLU A 33 3.70 6.25 23.70
C GLU A 33 4.67 5.57 22.70
N GLY A 34 5.89 5.30 23.17
CA GLY A 34 6.93 4.66 22.35
C GLY A 34 7.68 5.59 21.38
N HIS A 35 7.40 6.90 21.40
CA HIS A 35 8.10 7.90 20.59
C HIS A 35 8.83 8.92 21.47
N ALA A 36 9.99 9.39 21.01
CA ALA A 36 10.69 10.49 21.68
C ALA A 36 9.86 11.78 21.53
N PRO A 37 9.68 12.59 22.60
CA PRO A 37 9.00 13.87 22.50
C PRO A 37 9.62 14.76 21.43
N TRP A 38 8.77 15.47 20.68
CA TRP A 38 9.23 16.38 19.63
C TRP A 38 8.46 17.68 19.64
N THR A 39 9.09 18.74 19.12
CA THR A 39 8.49 20.06 19.06
C THR A 39 7.84 20.31 17.71
N VAL A 40 6.69 20.98 17.75
CA VAL A 40 5.92 21.41 16.58
C VAL A 40 5.61 22.89 16.67
N ARG A 41 5.43 23.53 15.51
CA ARG A 41 5.10 24.95 15.38
C ARG A 41 3.71 25.14 14.80
N GLU A 42 3.15 26.32 15.03
CA GLU A 42 1.86 26.72 14.46
C GLU A 42 1.89 26.62 12.93
N LEU A 43 0.83 26.03 12.36
CA LEU A 43 0.68 25.82 10.93
C LEU A 43 0.38 27.16 10.24
N VAL A 44 1.38 27.70 9.54
CA VAL A 44 1.24 28.91 8.72
C VAL A 44 1.12 28.51 7.25
N ILE A 45 -0.03 28.80 6.64
CA ILE A 45 -0.22 28.60 5.20
C ILE A 45 0.49 29.74 4.46
N GLY A 46 1.66 29.43 3.89
CA GLY A 46 2.40 30.36 3.04
C GLY A 46 1.81 30.49 1.63
N GLU A 47 2.31 31.45 0.85
CA GLU A 47 1.89 31.70 -0.54
C GLU A 47 2.17 30.49 -1.47
N ARG A 48 3.21 29.70 -1.17
CA ARG A 48 3.62 28.53 -1.93
C ARG A 48 3.56 27.29 -1.05
N ALA A 49 3.02 26.20 -1.61
CA ALA A 49 3.10 24.90 -0.96
C ALA A 49 4.52 24.34 -1.01
N GLY A 50 4.99 23.78 0.12
CA GLY A 50 6.23 23.02 0.18
C GLY A 50 6.15 21.68 -0.57
N LYS A 51 7.26 20.93 -0.58
CA LYS A 51 7.27 19.57 -1.15
C LYS A 51 6.38 18.65 -0.30
N ARG A 52 5.44 17.96 -0.94
CA ARG A 52 4.56 17.00 -0.27
C ARG A 52 5.40 15.86 0.35
N PRO A 53 5.27 15.58 1.66
CA PRO A 53 5.95 14.46 2.28
C PRO A 53 5.45 13.13 1.70
N PRO A 54 6.32 12.09 1.61
CA PRO A 54 5.90 10.76 1.20
C PRO A 54 4.91 10.19 2.22
N LEU A 55 3.92 9.45 1.72
CA LEU A 55 2.94 8.79 2.57
C LEU A 55 3.62 7.64 3.34
N PRO A 56 3.37 7.49 4.66
CA PRO A 56 3.90 6.37 5.44
C PRO A 56 3.51 5.01 4.83
N GLU A 57 4.38 4.01 4.96
CA GLU A 57 4.20 2.68 4.34
C GLU A 57 2.88 2.01 4.75
N HIS A 58 2.48 2.17 6.02
CA HIS A 58 1.23 1.61 6.55
C HIS A 58 -0.04 2.29 6.04
N LEU A 59 0.07 3.49 5.45
CA LEU A 59 -1.04 4.21 4.80
C LEU A 59 -1.04 4.03 3.27
N GLY A 60 -0.10 3.25 2.74
CA GLY A 60 -0.01 2.95 1.32
C GLY A 60 -1.15 2.06 0.82
N PRO A 61 -1.40 2.03 -0.51
CA PRO A 61 -2.33 1.08 -1.10
C PRO A 61 -1.88 -0.35 -0.76
N GLN A 62 -2.71 -1.10 -0.04
CA GLN A 62 -2.44 -2.52 0.17
C GLN A 62 -2.55 -3.26 -1.17
N PRO A 63 -1.59 -4.15 -1.50
CA PRO A 63 -1.73 -4.99 -2.67
C PRO A 63 -2.95 -5.89 -2.51
N ALA A 64 -3.75 -6.02 -3.58
CA ALA A 64 -4.88 -6.93 -3.58
C ALA A 64 -4.38 -8.37 -3.76
N ASP A 65 -4.74 -9.27 -2.84
CA ASP A 65 -4.33 -10.68 -2.92
C ASP A 65 -4.99 -11.41 -4.10
N THR A 66 -6.26 -11.10 -4.39
CA THR A 66 -7.02 -11.74 -5.46
C THR A 66 -7.99 -10.78 -6.13
N SER A 67 -8.39 -11.10 -7.37
CA SER A 67 -9.41 -10.38 -8.12
C SER A 67 -10.51 -11.33 -8.55
N ARG A 68 -11.75 -11.05 -8.13
CA ARG A 68 -12.95 -11.82 -8.52
C ARG A 68 -13.08 -11.94 -10.04
N LEU A 69 -12.76 -10.87 -10.77
CA LEU A 69 -12.79 -10.85 -12.22
C LEU A 69 -11.75 -11.80 -12.80
N LEU A 70 -10.50 -11.70 -12.32
CA LEU A 70 -9.42 -12.55 -12.80
C LEU A 70 -9.67 -14.02 -12.48
N ALA A 71 -10.16 -14.34 -11.29
CA ALA A 71 -10.53 -15.71 -10.90
C ALA A 71 -11.57 -16.32 -11.85
N ALA A 72 -12.62 -15.57 -12.18
CA ALA A 72 -13.63 -16.02 -13.14
C ALA A 72 -13.08 -16.17 -14.57
N ALA A 73 -12.16 -15.28 -14.97
CA ALA A 73 -11.50 -15.36 -16.27
C ALA A 73 -10.55 -16.57 -16.37
N GLU A 74 -9.85 -16.89 -15.28
CA GLU A 74 -8.95 -18.04 -15.17
C GLU A 74 -9.70 -19.36 -15.28
N GLU A 75 -10.85 -19.49 -14.59
CA GLU A 75 -11.71 -20.67 -14.71
C GLU A 75 -12.17 -20.90 -16.17
N ARG A 76 -12.67 -19.84 -16.82
CA ARG A 76 -13.06 -19.91 -18.24
C ARG A 76 -11.89 -20.25 -19.16
N SER A 77 -10.69 -19.75 -18.85
CA SER A 77 -9.47 -20.04 -19.60
C SER A 77 -9.09 -21.51 -19.48
N ARG A 78 -9.17 -22.08 -18.26
CA ARG A 78 -8.91 -23.50 -18.01
C ARG A 78 -9.85 -24.39 -18.81
N VAL A 79 -11.15 -24.09 -18.80
CA VAL A 79 -12.15 -24.83 -19.60
C VAL A 79 -11.83 -24.79 -21.09
N ARG A 80 -11.50 -23.61 -21.64
CA ARG A 80 -11.13 -23.48 -23.06
C ARG A 80 -9.89 -24.30 -23.41
N LYS A 81 -8.85 -24.28 -22.56
CA LYS A 81 -7.63 -25.06 -22.77
C LYS A 81 -7.88 -26.56 -22.74
N THR A 82 -8.77 -27.04 -21.86
CA THR A 82 -9.14 -28.47 -21.80
C THR A 82 -9.95 -28.90 -23.02
N GLN A 83 -10.81 -28.03 -23.56
CA GLN A 83 -11.65 -28.34 -24.72
C GLN A 83 -10.94 -28.21 -26.07
N GLN A 84 -9.83 -27.46 -26.14
CA GLN A 84 -9.04 -27.37 -27.36
C GLN A 84 -8.27 -28.67 -27.58
N ALA A 85 -8.82 -29.54 -28.44
CA ALA A 85 -8.09 -30.68 -28.96
C ALA A 85 -6.92 -30.18 -29.84
N PRO A 86 -5.73 -30.79 -29.72
CA PRO A 86 -4.60 -30.42 -30.57
C PRO A 86 -4.94 -30.69 -32.04
N ALA A 87 -4.64 -29.73 -32.92
CA ALA A 87 -4.91 -29.85 -34.36
C ALA A 87 -4.16 -31.02 -35.02
N VAL A 88 -3.04 -31.45 -34.42
CA VAL A 88 -2.24 -32.59 -34.86
C VAL A 88 -1.91 -33.45 -33.64
N ALA A 89 -2.30 -34.72 -33.68
CA ALA A 89 -1.94 -35.71 -32.67
C ALA A 89 -0.97 -36.72 -33.30
N TYR A 90 0.28 -36.74 -32.83
CA TYR A 90 1.24 -37.76 -33.25
C TYR A 90 1.04 -39.02 -32.42
N ARG A 91 0.75 -40.15 -33.09
CA ARG A 91 0.78 -41.46 -32.45
C ARG A 91 2.24 -41.82 -32.17
N ARG A 92 2.58 -42.27 -30.95
CA ARG A 92 3.90 -42.85 -30.69
C ARG A 92 4.06 -44.08 -31.56
N VAL A 93 4.93 -43.99 -32.56
CA VAL A 93 5.39 -45.14 -33.35
C VAL A 93 6.62 -45.67 -32.64
N SER A 94 6.50 -46.81 -31.96
CA SER A 94 7.65 -47.58 -31.51
C SER A 94 8.31 -48.22 -32.73
N LYS A 95 9.63 -48.06 -32.84
CA LYS A 95 10.44 -48.68 -33.88
C LYS A 95 10.38 -50.21 -33.69
N GLU A 96 9.84 -50.94 -34.65
CA GLU A 96 10.09 -52.38 -34.75
C GLU A 96 11.51 -52.53 -35.32
N ASP A 97 12.45 -52.88 -34.44
CA ASP A 97 13.78 -53.32 -34.86
C ASP A 97 13.64 -54.71 -35.47
N GLY A 98 13.64 -54.77 -36.80
CA GLY A 98 13.65 -56.03 -37.54
C GLY A 98 14.96 -56.80 -37.32
N HIS A 99 14.88 -58.13 -37.40
CA HIS A 99 15.93 -58.91 -38.02
C HIS A 99 15.37 -60.14 -38.73
N VAL A 100 16.04 -60.40 -39.85
CA VAL A 100 15.93 -61.50 -40.83
C VAL A 100 16.28 -62.84 -40.17
#